data_AF-A0A3A5UY51-F1
#
_entry.id   AF-A0A3A5UY51-F1
#
_cell.length_a   1.000
_cell.length_b   1.000
_cell.length_c   1.000
_cell.angle_alpha   90.00
_cell.angle_beta   90.00
_cell.angle_gamma   90.00
#
_symmetry.space_group_name_H-M   'P 1'
#
loop_
_entity.id
_entity.type
_entity.pdbx_description
1 polymer ?
#
loop_
_entity_poly.entity_id
_entity_poly.type
_entity_poly.pdbx_seq_one_letter_code
_entity_poly.pdbx_strand_id
1 'polypeptide(L)'
;LVIVNKPPPLFTIAVEGSDALAGTPCTITHVEAAGEDHDSYIKDWTITPSIGMVANSSNIDCSKWESGVYKILLTVINDEEISTTGGVMLVRMPSPDLESEDENAPVLSRGSDTETSSVGLWGIGVLSLILGIAVFVLMMRSPEDDQLGGSMFNEVGEPDPEGLPTHTDENGMLWRRHGDGEVDWWDRASSTWKRW
;
A
#
# COMPACT_ATOMS: atom_id res chain seq x y z
N LEU A 1 -32.87 18.69 -65.00
CA LEU A 1 -32.89 18.52 -63.54
C LEU A 1 -31.48 18.16 -63.11
N VAL A 2 -30.81 19.04 -62.39
CA VAL A 2 -29.52 18.74 -61.74
C VAL A 2 -29.86 18.52 -60.28
N ILE A 3 -29.64 17.30 -59.78
CA ILE A 3 -29.77 17.00 -58.35
C ILE A 3 -28.41 17.34 -57.75
N VAL A 4 -28.37 18.37 -56.91
CA VAL A 4 -27.18 18.72 -56.13
C VAL A 4 -27.44 18.18 -54.72
N ASN A 5 -26.83 17.05 -54.39
CA ASN A 5 -26.90 16.47 -53.05
C ASN A 5 -26.10 17.35 -52.09
N LYS A 6 -26.64 17.67 -50.92
CA LYS A 6 -25.86 18.39 -49.90
C LYS A 6 -24.82 17.45 -49.29
N PRO A 7 -23.67 17.98 -48.86
CA PRO A 7 -22.72 17.18 -48.10
C PRO A 7 -23.31 16.78 -46.73
N PRO A 8 -22.74 15.76 -46.08
CA PRO A 8 -23.07 15.45 -44.69
C PRO A 8 -22.78 16.66 -43.76
N PRO A 9 -23.59 16.88 -42.71
CA PRO A 9 -23.38 17.96 -41.76
C PRO A 9 -22.00 17.90 -41.09
N LEU A 10 -21.24 18.99 -41.11
CA LEU A 10 -19.94 19.11 -40.45
C LEU A 10 -20.08 19.92 -39.17
N PHE A 11 -19.73 19.30 -38.05
CA PHE A 11 -19.78 19.96 -36.75
C PHE A 11 -18.72 19.41 -35.80
N THR A 12 -18.54 20.11 -34.69
CA THR A 12 -17.75 19.68 -33.54
C THR A 12 -18.58 19.80 -32.27
N ILE A 13 -18.15 19.10 -31.22
CA ILE A 13 -18.77 19.18 -29.90
C ILE A 13 -17.76 19.86 -28.99
N ALA A 14 -18.11 21.03 -28.46
CA ALA A 14 -17.33 21.71 -27.44
C ALA A 14 -17.91 21.41 -26.06
N VAL A 15 -17.03 21.19 -25.08
CA VAL A 15 -17.40 20.84 -23.71
C VAL A 15 -16.68 21.81 -22.78
N GLU A 16 -17.45 22.56 -22.01
CA GLU A 16 -16.95 23.42 -20.94
C GLU A 16 -17.23 22.76 -19.59
N GLY A 17 -16.24 22.76 -18.70
CA GLY A 17 -16.36 22.13 -17.38
C GLY A 17 -16.02 20.63 -17.34
N SER A 18 -15.35 20.10 -18.37
CA SER A 18 -14.66 18.81 -18.25
C SER A 18 -13.56 18.89 -17.18
N ASP A 19 -13.40 17.80 -16.44
CA ASP A 19 -12.43 17.66 -15.35
C ASP A 19 -12.65 18.68 -14.22
N ALA A 20 -13.83 19.30 -14.15
CA ALA A 20 -14.27 20.12 -13.03
C ALA A 20 -15.07 19.29 -12.02
N LEU A 21 -15.21 19.82 -10.81
CA LEU A 21 -15.98 19.19 -9.74
C LEU A 21 -17.47 19.11 -10.12
N ALA A 22 -18.14 18.03 -9.71
CA ALA A 22 -19.59 17.92 -9.81
C ALA A 22 -20.27 19.09 -9.07
N GLY A 23 -21.39 19.57 -9.59
CA GLY A 23 -22.08 20.78 -9.09
C GLY A 23 -21.51 22.12 -9.56
N THR A 24 -20.37 22.17 -10.27
CA THR A 24 -19.90 23.40 -10.93
C THR A 24 -20.58 23.60 -12.29
N PRO A 25 -20.58 24.83 -12.86
CA PRO A 25 -21.05 25.07 -14.21
C PRO A 25 -20.39 24.14 -15.23
N CYS A 26 -21.21 23.56 -16.11
CA CYS A 26 -20.80 22.63 -17.16
C CYS A 26 -21.76 22.80 -18.34
N THR A 27 -21.24 22.88 -19.56
CA THR A 27 -22.06 23.04 -20.76
C THR A 27 -21.47 22.27 -21.93
N ILE A 28 -22.33 21.56 -22.66
CA ILE A 28 -21.97 20.86 -23.89
C ILE A 28 -22.65 21.59 -25.03
N THR A 29 -21.88 21.99 -26.04
CA THR A 29 -22.37 22.81 -27.15
C THR A 29 -22.04 22.15 -28.49
N HIS A 30 -23.03 22.03 -29.35
CA HIS A 30 -22.87 21.74 -30.76
C HIS A 30 -22.35 22.99 -31.48
N VAL A 31 -21.23 22.85 -32.18
CA VAL A 31 -20.57 23.92 -32.94
C VAL A 31 -20.53 23.52 -34.39
N GLU A 32 -21.34 24.18 -35.22
CA GLU A 32 -21.35 24.00 -36.67
C GLU A 32 -20.06 24.48 -37.32
N ALA A 33 -19.69 23.86 -38.45
CA ALA A 33 -18.53 24.29 -39.22
C ALA A 33 -18.79 25.65 -39.90
N ALA A 34 -17.72 26.40 -40.15
CA ALA A 34 -17.83 27.72 -40.76
C ALA A 34 -18.51 27.66 -42.14
N GLY A 35 -19.65 28.34 -42.28
CA GLY A 35 -20.43 28.38 -43.53
C GLY A 35 -21.56 27.36 -43.60
N GLU A 36 -21.78 26.57 -42.53
CA GLU A 36 -22.96 25.72 -42.37
C GLU A 36 -23.99 26.40 -41.44
N ASP A 37 -25.26 26.02 -41.58
CA ASP A 37 -26.38 26.48 -40.74
C ASP A 37 -27.20 25.24 -40.33
N HIS A 38 -27.12 24.90 -39.05
CA HIS A 38 -27.75 23.71 -38.48
C HIS A 38 -29.03 24.02 -37.68
N ASP A 39 -29.61 25.21 -37.81
CA ASP A 39 -30.80 25.59 -37.03
C ASP A 39 -32.02 24.70 -37.34
N SER A 40 -32.16 24.29 -38.60
CA SER A 40 -33.24 23.41 -39.06
C SER A 40 -32.95 21.92 -38.92
N TYR A 41 -31.72 21.55 -38.51
CA TYR A 41 -31.29 20.15 -38.45
C TYR A 41 -31.74 19.48 -37.15
N ILE A 42 -31.98 18.16 -37.24
CA ILE A 42 -32.34 17.35 -36.08
C ILE A 42 -31.05 16.96 -35.36
N LYS A 43 -30.99 17.25 -34.06
CA LYS A 43 -29.87 16.90 -33.17
C LYS A 43 -30.33 15.82 -32.20
N ASP A 44 -29.83 14.61 -32.39
CA ASP A 44 -30.11 13.46 -31.53
C ASP A 44 -28.92 13.18 -30.60
N TRP A 45 -29.15 13.31 -29.30
CA TRP A 45 -28.11 13.19 -28.28
C TRP A 45 -28.23 11.86 -27.55
N THR A 46 -27.16 11.08 -27.55
CA THR A 46 -27.04 9.83 -26.81
C THR A 46 -25.93 9.95 -25.76
N ILE A 47 -26.30 9.86 -24.48
CA ILE A 47 -25.37 9.99 -23.35
C ILE A 47 -25.34 8.67 -22.57
N THR A 48 -24.14 8.21 -22.22
CA THR A 48 -23.92 7.02 -21.40
C THR A 48 -23.06 7.38 -20.18
N PRO A 49 -23.47 7.10 -18.93
CA PRO A 49 -24.75 6.50 -18.52
C PRO A 49 -25.95 7.37 -18.88
N SER A 50 -27.14 6.76 -18.98
CA SER A 50 -28.36 7.48 -19.37
C SER A 50 -28.75 8.50 -18.31
N ILE A 51 -28.91 9.76 -18.72
CA ILE A 51 -29.35 10.88 -17.88
C ILE A 51 -30.80 11.30 -18.17
N GLY A 52 -31.55 10.45 -18.88
CA GLY A 52 -32.91 10.73 -19.35
C GLY A 52 -32.95 11.25 -20.78
N MET A 53 -34.12 11.76 -21.19
CA MET A 53 -34.33 12.29 -22.54
C MET A 53 -33.71 13.68 -22.68
N VAL A 54 -32.92 13.86 -23.74
CA VAL A 54 -32.29 15.13 -24.09
C VAL A 54 -33.05 15.77 -25.24
N ALA A 55 -33.31 17.07 -25.15
CA ALA A 55 -34.00 17.81 -26.20
C ALA A 55 -33.11 17.99 -27.45
N ASN A 56 -33.75 18.09 -28.63
CA ASN A 56 -33.11 18.56 -29.85
C ASN A 56 -32.67 20.02 -29.66
N SER A 57 -31.46 20.20 -29.15
CA SER A 57 -30.91 21.48 -28.73
C SER A 57 -29.43 21.55 -29.08
N SER A 58 -28.94 22.76 -29.34
CA SER A 58 -27.51 22.99 -29.60
C SER A 58 -26.69 23.10 -28.32
N ASN A 59 -27.32 23.29 -27.16
CA ASN A 59 -26.66 23.48 -25.88
C ASN A 59 -27.32 22.61 -24.80
N ILE A 60 -26.52 21.87 -24.05
CA ILE A 60 -26.96 21.02 -22.94
C ILE A 60 -26.27 21.49 -21.65
N ASP A 61 -27.07 21.72 -20.61
CA ASP A 61 -26.58 22.01 -19.27
C ASP A 61 -26.24 20.69 -18.54
N CYS A 62 -24.95 20.49 -18.26
CA CYS A 62 -24.43 19.35 -17.51
C CYS A 62 -24.01 19.70 -16.07
N SER A 63 -24.35 20.90 -15.59
CA SER A 63 -23.95 21.36 -14.24
C SER A 63 -24.46 20.45 -13.13
N LYS A 64 -25.67 19.91 -13.31
CA LYS A 64 -26.37 19.02 -12.37
C LYS A 64 -26.02 17.54 -12.51
N TRP A 65 -25.12 17.19 -13.44
CA TRP A 65 -24.71 15.80 -13.57
C TRP A 65 -23.81 15.41 -12.42
N GLU A 66 -24.00 14.20 -11.93
CA GLU A 66 -23.19 13.60 -10.88
C GLU A 66 -21.73 13.44 -11.32
N SER A 67 -20.87 13.11 -10.36
CA SER A 67 -19.49 12.77 -10.66
C SER A 67 -19.42 11.45 -11.42
N GLY A 68 -18.58 11.40 -12.45
CA GLY A 68 -18.44 10.22 -13.29
C GLY A 68 -17.85 10.54 -14.65
N VAL A 69 -17.83 9.52 -15.50
CA VAL A 69 -17.36 9.64 -16.89
C VAL A 69 -18.55 9.40 -17.81
N TYR A 70 -18.82 10.37 -18.67
CA TYR A 70 -19.93 10.36 -19.61
C TYR A 70 -19.40 10.27 -21.04
N LYS A 71 -19.93 9.31 -21.79
CA LYS A 71 -19.75 9.22 -23.24
C LYS A 71 -20.90 9.96 -23.90
N ILE A 72 -20.60 11.04 -24.60
CA ILE A 72 -21.57 11.88 -25.29
C ILE A 72 -21.42 11.63 -26.79
N LEU A 73 -22.52 11.23 -27.42
CA LEU A 73 -22.63 11.07 -28.87
C LEU A 73 -23.73 12.01 -29.37
N LEU A 74 -23.43 12.76 -30.43
CA LEU A 74 -24.39 13.62 -31.12
C LEU A 74 -24.51 13.14 -32.56
N THR A 75 -25.72 12.84 -33.00
CA THR A 75 -26.04 12.61 -34.40
C THR A 75 -26.82 13.80 -34.94
N VAL A 76 -26.26 14.49 -35.93
CA VAL A 76 -26.91 15.62 -36.63
C VAL A 76 -27.44 15.12 -37.96
N ILE A 77 -28.72 15.36 -38.24
CA ILE A 77 -29.43 14.88 -39.43
C ILE A 77 -29.96 16.10 -40.19
N ASN A 78 -29.62 16.20 -41.48
CA ASN A 78 -30.10 17.28 -42.35
C ASN A 78 -31.50 17.00 -42.94
N ASP A 79 -31.98 17.92 -43.77
CA ASP A 79 -33.26 17.85 -44.47
C ASP A 79 -33.33 16.73 -45.55
N GLU A 80 -32.18 16.22 -45.98
CA GLU A 80 -32.05 15.11 -46.95
C GLU A 80 -31.82 13.75 -46.26
N GLU A 81 -32.07 13.66 -44.95
CA GLU A 81 -31.87 12.47 -44.10
C GLU A 81 -30.42 11.97 -44.04
N ILE A 82 -29.45 12.80 -44.43
CA ILE A 82 -28.02 12.52 -44.29
C ILE A 82 -27.59 12.87 -42.88
N SER A 83 -26.94 11.92 -42.21
CA SER A 83 -26.53 12.05 -40.83
C SER A 83 -25.01 12.03 -40.66
N THR A 84 -24.53 12.73 -39.64
CA THR A 84 -23.15 12.66 -39.15
C THR A 84 -23.16 12.51 -37.64
N THR A 85 -22.35 11.57 -37.12
CA THR A 85 -22.24 11.31 -35.68
C THR A 85 -20.87 11.71 -35.18
N GLY A 86 -20.83 12.57 -34.16
CA GLY A 86 -19.65 12.98 -33.42
C GLY A 86 -19.70 12.50 -31.97
N GLY A 87 -18.55 12.40 -31.31
CA GLY A 87 -18.49 11.95 -29.93
C GLY A 87 -17.38 12.62 -29.12
N VAL A 88 -17.66 12.85 -27.84
CA VAL A 88 -16.72 13.41 -26.86
C VAL A 88 -16.92 12.75 -25.50
N MET A 89 -15.86 12.71 -24.70
CA MET A 89 -15.90 12.24 -23.32
C MET A 89 -15.97 13.44 -22.37
N LEU A 90 -16.88 13.40 -21.41
CA LEU A 90 -16.95 14.36 -20.31
C LEU A 90 -16.56 13.64 -19.01
N VAL A 91 -15.64 14.24 -18.25
CA VAL A 91 -15.26 13.77 -16.93
C VAL A 91 -15.74 14.78 -15.89
N ARG A 92 -16.48 14.31 -14.88
CA ARG A 92 -16.93 15.10 -13.73
C ARG A 92 -16.28 14.55 -12.48
N MET A 93 -15.43 15.35 -11.84
CA MET A 93 -14.75 14.94 -10.62
C MET A 93 -15.74 14.89 -9.45
N PRO A 94 -15.54 14.01 -8.47
CA PRO A 94 -16.33 14.02 -7.23
C PRO A 94 -16.20 15.39 -6.58
N SER A 95 -17.25 15.88 -5.92
CA SER A 95 -17.18 17.09 -5.10
C SER A 95 -17.17 16.68 -3.63
N PRO A 96 -16.33 17.27 -2.77
CA PRO A 96 -16.31 16.93 -1.34
C PRO A 96 -17.58 17.37 -0.62
N ASP A 97 -18.32 18.33 -1.19
CA ASP A 97 -19.55 18.88 -0.63
C ASP A 97 -20.83 18.18 -1.15
N LEU A 98 -20.69 17.29 -2.14
CA LEU A 98 -21.80 16.50 -2.66
C LEU A 98 -21.65 15.06 -2.17
N GLU A 99 -22.49 14.68 -1.23
CA GLU A 99 -22.61 13.28 -0.83
C GLU A 99 -23.19 12.50 -2.01
N SER A 100 -22.46 11.50 -2.48
CA SER A 100 -22.97 10.54 -3.46
C SER A 100 -23.88 9.54 -2.75
N GLU A 101 -25.07 9.29 -3.28
CA GLU A 101 -25.97 8.24 -2.77
C GLU A 101 -25.42 6.82 -3.03
N ASP A 102 -24.47 6.68 -3.97
CA ASP A 102 -23.78 5.42 -4.27
C ASP A 102 -22.50 5.27 -3.43
N GLU A 103 -22.46 4.21 -2.60
CA GLU A 103 -21.29 3.85 -1.79
C GLU A 103 -20.05 3.49 -2.63
N ASN A 104 -20.22 3.13 -3.91
CA ASN A 104 -19.13 2.81 -4.84
C ASN A 104 -18.73 3.99 -5.73
N ALA A 105 -19.28 5.18 -5.50
CA ALA A 105 -18.90 6.35 -6.28
C ALA A 105 -17.39 6.64 -6.11
N PRO A 106 -16.70 7.07 -7.17
CA PRO A 106 -15.31 7.48 -7.06
C PRO A 106 -15.19 8.64 -6.07
N VAL A 107 -14.18 8.57 -5.18
CA VAL A 107 -13.90 9.62 -4.20
C VAL A 107 -12.68 10.43 -4.60
N LEU A 108 -12.66 11.71 -4.24
CA LEU A 108 -11.48 12.56 -4.41
C LEU A 108 -10.34 12.06 -3.52
N SER A 109 -9.14 11.90 -4.09
CA SER A 109 -7.94 11.62 -3.31
C SER A 109 -7.63 12.81 -2.39
N ARG A 110 -7.54 12.55 -1.08
CA ARG A 110 -7.17 13.57 -0.08
C ARG A 110 -5.67 13.85 -0.02
N GLY A 111 -4.84 13.15 -0.79
CA GLY A 111 -3.40 13.43 -0.91
C GLY A 111 -2.72 13.59 0.45
N SER A 112 -2.13 14.77 0.68
CA SER A 112 -1.45 15.16 1.92
C SER A 112 -2.37 15.39 3.11
N ASP A 113 -3.66 15.61 2.89
CA ASP A 113 -4.68 15.85 3.92
C ASP A 113 -5.33 14.54 4.40
N THR A 114 -4.71 13.40 4.08
CA THR A 114 -5.09 12.12 4.65
C THR A 114 -4.79 12.16 6.15
N GLU A 115 -5.82 12.23 6.99
CA GLU A 115 -5.70 12.15 8.44
C GLU A 115 -5.00 10.84 8.82
N THR A 116 -3.69 10.95 9.05
CA THR A 116 -2.90 9.83 9.54
C THR A 116 -3.30 9.66 10.99
N SER A 117 -3.87 8.50 11.34
CA SER A 117 -4.27 8.24 12.71
C SER A 117 -3.04 8.43 13.63
N SER A 118 -3.12 9.45 14.49
CA SER A 118 -2.07 9.86 15.45
C SER A 118 -1.67 8.74 16.43
N VAL A 119 -2.40 7.62 16.41
CA VAL A 119 -2.14 6.40 17.17
C VAL A 119 -0.81 5.72 16.82
N GLY A 120 -0.18 6.06 15.68
CA GLY A 120 1.09 5.47 15.26
C GLY A 120 2.27 5.81 16.16
N LEU A 121 2.42 7.08 16.56
CA LEU A 121 3.61 7.52 17.32
C LEU A 121 3.59 7.03 18.78
N TRP A 122 2.45 7.12 19.45
CA TRP A 122 2.29 6.61 20.82
C TRP A 122 2.31 5.08 20.85
N GLY A 123 1.70 4.41 19.87
CA GLY A 123 1.72 2.95 19.77
C GLY A 123 3.14 2.41 19.59
N ILE A 124 3.92 2.99 18.67
CA ILE A 124 5.31 2.61 18.43
C ILE A 124 6.18 2.95 19.67
N GLY A 125 6.00 4.13 20.26
CA GLY A 125 6.73 4.55 21.45
C GLY A 125 6.52 3.61 22.63
N VAL A 126 5.27 3.29 22.97
CA VAL A 126 4.95 2.40 24.10
C VAL A 126 5.42 0.98 23.85
N LEU A 127 5.23 0.44 22.64
CA LEU A 127 5.65 -0.92 22.31
C LEU A 127 7.19 -1.07 22.35
N SER A 128 7.91 -0.07 21.84
CA SER A 128 9.38 -0.05 21.89
C SER A 128 9.92 0.06 23.32
N LEU A 129 9.27 0.86 24.18
CA LEU A 129 9.63 1.01 25.60
C LEU A 129 9.42 -0.30 26.36
N ILE A 130 8.29 -0.98 26.17
CA ILE A 130 7.98 -2.26 26.83
C ILE A 130 9.01 -3.32 26.44
N LEU A 131 9.33 -3.42 25.14
CA LEU A 131 10.32 -4.37 24.66
C LEU A 131 11.73 -4.06 25.22
N GLY A 132 12.10 -2.78 25.26
CA GLY A 132 13.38 -2.35 25.83
C GLY A 132 13.50 -2.69 27.31
N ILE A 133 12.44 -2.47 28.10
CA ILE A 133 12.40 -2.85 29.52
C ILE A 133 12.50 -4.37 29.67
N ALA A 134 11.78 -5.14 28.86
CA ALA A 134 11.83 -6.60 28.93
C ALA A 134 13.25 -7.14 28.67
N VAL A 135 13.94 -6.63 27.65
CA VAL A 135 15.33 -6.99 27.35
C VAL A 135 16.27 -6.55 28.47
N PHE A 136 16.09 -5.35 29.02
CA PHE A 136 16.90 -4.84 30.12
C PHE A 136 16.75 -5.69 31.38
N VAL A 137 15.52 -6.13 31.72
CA VAL A 137 15.27 -7.05 32.83
C VAL A 137 15.91 -8.42 32.58
N LEU A 138 15.84 -8.94 31.35
CA LEU A 138 16.53 -10.19 31.00
C LEU A 138 18.05 -10.07 31.11
N MET A 139 18.64 -8.90 30.79
CA MET A 139 20.07 -8.66 30.98
C MET A 139 20.47 -8.45 32.45
N MET A 140 19.65 -7.76 33.25
CA MET A 140 19.90 -7.61 34.69
C MET A 140 19.70 -8.92 35.46
N ARG A 141 18.89 -9.82 34.92
CA ARG A 141 18.90 -11.23 35.32
C ARG A 141 20.12 -11.89 34.69
N SER A 142 21.31 -11.43 35.11
CA SER A 142 22.54 -12.17 34.94
C SER A 142 22.25 -13.62 35.33
N PRO A 143 22.72 -14.63 34.59
CA PRO A 143 22.87 -15.93 35.20
C PRO A 143 23.72 -15.67 36.44
N GLU A 144 23.11 -15.71 37.62
CA GLU A 144 23.83 -16.00 38.85
C GLU A 144 24.65 -17.22 38.49
N ASP A 145 25.98 -17.11 38.60
CA ASP A 145 26.94 -18.12 38.18
C ASP A 145 26.38 -19.51 38.42
N ASP A 146 25.79 -20.08 37.36
CA ASP A 146 25.50 -21.49 37.30
C ASP A 146 26.90 -22.08 37.36
N GLN A 147 27.28 -22.54 38.55
CA GLN A 147 28.48 -23.27 38.89
C GLN A 147 28.44 -24.60 38.12
N LEU A 148 28.54 -24.50 36.80
CA LEU A 148 28.57 -25.55 35.81
C LEU A 148 30.03 -25.70 35.40
N GLY A 149 30.80 -26.23 36.34
CA GLY A 149 32.23 -26.43 36.22
C GLY A 149 32.86 -26.33 37.59
N GLY A 150 32.77 -27.40 38.39
CA GLY A 150 33.55 -27.51 39.63
C GLY A 150 35.00 -27.13 39.35
N SER A 151 35.59 -26.30 40.22
CA SER A 151 36.95 -25.83 40.01
C SER A 151 37.88 -27.03 39.89
N MET A 152 38.45 -27.25 38.71
CA MET A 152 39.40 -28.35 38.48
C MET A 152 40.73 -28.18 39.24
N PHE A 153 40.84 -27.09 40.00
CA PHE A 153 41.94 -26.76 40.89
C PHE A 153 41.41 -26.54 42.30
N ASN A 154 42.14 -27.04 43.28
CA ASN A 154 41.88 -26.86 44.70
C ASN A 154 42.30 -25.44 45.14
N GLU A 155 42.02 -25.08 46.38
CA GLU A 155 42.22 -23.74 46.98
C GLU A 155 43.69 -23.25 46.92
N VAL A 156 44.64 -24.17 46.73
CA VAL A 156 46.10 -23.91 46.61
C VAL A 156 46.55 -23.79 45.14
N GLY A 157 45.64 -23.95 44.17
CA GLY A 157 45.94 -23.87 42.73
C GLY A 157 46.51 -25.16 42.13
N GLU A 158 46.52 -26.25 42.89
CA GLU A 158 46.87 -27.59 42.40
C GLU A 158 45.63 -28.31 41.85
N PRO A 159 45.77 -29.24 40.89
CA PRO A 159 44.61 -29.98 40.37
C PRO A 159 43.88 -30.72 41.48
N ASP A 160 42.56 -30.56 41.54
CA ASP A 160 41.74 -31.17 42.61
C ASP A 160 41.63 -32.70 42.39
N PRO A 161 42.12 -33.53 43.32
CA PRO A 161 41.98 -34.98 43.23
C PRO A 161 40.60 -35.51 43.62
N GLU A 162 39.64 -34.63 43.91
CA GLU A 162 38.24 -34.98 44.25
C GLU A 162 38.17 -35.94 45.46
N GLY A 163 39.12 -35.82 46.39
CA GLY A 163 39.22 -36.65 47.59
C GLY A 163 39.81 -38.05 47.38
N LEU A 164 40.34 -38.37 46.19
CA LEU A 164 41.00 -39.64 45.90
C LEU A 164 42.48 -39.63 46.32
N PRO A 165 43.05 -40.79 46.72
CA PRO A 165 44.46 -40.90 47.07
C PRO A 165 45.35 -40.62 45.85
N THR A 166 46.29 -39.70 46.02
CA THR A 166 47.21 -39.26 44.96
C THR A 166 48.64 -39.72 45.18
N HIS A 167 49.37 -39.90 44.08
CA HIS A 167 50.81 -40.17 44.06
C HIS A 167 51.46 -39.39 42.91
N THR A 168 52.66 -38.85 43.14
CA THR A 168 53.46 -38.20 42.09
C THR A 168 54.61 -39.11 41.70
N ASP A 169 54.77 -39.39 40.41
CA ASP A 169 55.85 -40.24 39.92
C ASP A 169 57.19 -39.49 39.79
N GLU A 170 58.26 -40.23 39.45
CA GLU A 170 59.61 -39.67 39.25
C GLU A 170 59.68 -38.63 38.11
N ASN A 171 58.68 -38.61 37.21
CA ASN A 171 58.56 -37.66 36.11
C ASN A 171 57.72 -36.41 36.48
N GLY A 172 57.22 -36.33 37.72
CA GLY A 172 56.41 -35.21 38.19
C GLY A 172 54.95 -35.23 37.69
N MET A 173 54.47 -36.35 37.16
CA MET A 173 53.07 -36.54 36.79
C MET A 173 52.25 -36.95 38.01
N LEU A 174 51.11 -36.28 38.19
CA LEU A 174 50.20 -36.54 39.30
C LEU A 174 49.20 -37.63 38.89
N TRP A 175 49.12 -38.65 39.72
CA TRP A 175 48.21 -39.79 39.56
C TRP A 175 47.21 -39.81 40.70
N ARG A 176 45.97 -40.20 40.42
CA ARG A 176 44.95 -40.52 41.42
C ARG A 176 44.48 -41.96 41.24
N ARG A 177 44.15 -42.64 42.34
CA ARG A 177 43.69 -44.03 42.32
C ARG A 177 42.27 -44.14 42.83
N HIS A 178 41.43 -44.85 42.08
CA HIS A 178 40.05 -45.16 42.41
C HIS A 178 39.96 -46.39 43.32
N GLY A 179 38.84 -46.54 44.04
CA GLY A 179 38.62 -47.65 44.97
C GLY A 179 38.52 -49.02 44.30
N ASP A 180 38.24 -49.05 43.00
CA ASP A 180 38.20 -50.22 42.13
C ASP A 180 39.60 -50.63 41.59
N GLY A 181 40.63 -49.82 41.86
CA GLY A 181 42.01 -50.05 41.43
C GLY A 181 42.38 -49.37 40.12
N GLU A 182 41.46 -48.67 39.45
CA GLU A 182 41.73 -47.87 38.26
C GLU A 182 42.54 -46.60 38.62
N VAL A 183 43.30 -46.09 37.65
CA VAL A 183 44.17 -44.93 37.86
C VAL A 183 43.93 -43.88 36.78
N ASP A 184 43.93 -42.61 37.19
CA ASP A 184 43.90 -41.49 36.27
C ASP A 184 45.17 -40.65 36.46
N TRP A 185 45.69 -40.07 35.39
CA TRP A 185 46.77 -39.11 35.43
C TRP A 185 46.29 -37.70 35.08
N TRP A 186 46.93 -36.69 35.65
CA TRP A 186 46.61 -35.30 35.38
C TRP A 186 47.31 -34.80 34.12
N ASP A 187 46.53 -34.45 33.10
CA ASP A 187 47.05 -33.81 31.89
C ASP A 187 47.07 -32.29 32.05
N ARG A 188 48.27 -31.72 32.19
CA ARG A 188 48.47 -30.28 32.31
C ARG A 188 48.12 -29.50 31.04
N ALA A 189 48.19 -30.13 29.86
CA ALA A 189 47.90 -29.45 28.60
C ALA A 189 46.39 -29.25 28.41
N SER A 190 45.59 -30.24 28.79
CA SER A 190 44.14 -30.15 28.73
C SER A 190 43.49 -29.72 30.05
N SER A 191 44.28 -29.62 31.13
CA SER A 191 43.79 -29.39 32.49
C SER A 191 42.67 -30.36 32.88
N THR A 192 42.82 -31.64 32.54
CA THR A 192 41.83 -32.69 32.83
C THR A 192 42.47 -33.99 33.30
N TRP A 193 41.74 -34.77 34.10
CA TRP A 193 42.11 -36.14 34.44
C TRP A 193 41.89 -37.09 33.26
N LYS A 194 42.89 -37.91 32.95
CA LYS A 194 42.85 -38.91 31.88
C LYS A 194 42.93 -40.31 32.47
N ARG A 195 41.97 -41.16 32.11
CA ARG A 195 41.90 -42.57 32.50
C ARG A 195 43.07 -43.36 31.91
N TRP A 196 43.63 -44.28 32.69
CA TRP A 196 44.63 -45.25 32.25
C TRP A 196 44.14 -46.69 32.48
#